data_AF-A0A6M0S0V2-F1
#
_entry.id   AF-A0A6M0S0V2-F1
#
_cell.length_a   1.000
_cell.length_b   1.000
_cell.length_c   1.000
_cell.angle_alpha   90.00
_cell.angle_beta   90.00
_cell.angle_gamma   90.00
#
_symmetry.space_group_name_H-M   'P 1'
#
loop_
_entity.id
_entity.type
_entity.pdbx_description
1 polymer ?
#
loop_
_entity_poly.entity_id
_entity_poly.type
_entity_poly.pdbx_seq_one_letter_code
_entity_poly.pdbx_strand_id
1 'polypeptide(L)'
;MSAQEPFDHAATPADLMPQTPRASERFTVDYNPDPDFASIGDLHHEEMATLPLSSPMKVSVQLLIAIASTLITFIGLVLDSFWLISFGSLIALAISIRLAMPTLRAVVNDLSPEQRSLIVATPGLILGVYGLMQVSGINLRLLQWGATLNWNAIGALGDFLGALGQIFIAILALYVAWRQFIISRDLTTQQNLITQQQTIDAYFQGISELVLDDEGLLEDWPQERIIAEARTAAILGGIDGDGKAKVLRFLSRSKLLTPLARDQRLGRPILDGSGGYAEDRLNGVRVIDIGVMLAAADISGNDLRWVDLSGINLIRADLSQCELVRTDLTRTVLCDADLSGADLMGTRFFHGPPETATPRTRNDTPNYETGEFTGAVVEGMDLSNAQRLSETQRCYLCTWSGSKTRATIPGGCRDIPNRLGR
;
A
#
# COMPACT_ATOMS: atom_id res chain seq x y z
N MET A 1 -71.23 1.29 -54.03
CA MET A 1 -70.41 0.67 -55.09
C MET A 1 -69.11 0.19 -54.45
N SER A 2 -68.91 -1.15 -54.41
CA SER A 2 -67.63 -1.89 -54.40
C SER A 2 -66.54 -1.46 -53.40
N ALA A 3 -65.85 -2.30 -52.60
CA ALA A 3 -65.77 -3.73 -52.32
C ALA A 3 -64.82 -3.81 -51.09
N GLN A 4 -65.12 -4.58 -50.03
CA GLN A 4 -64.69 -5.96 -49.78
C GLN A 4 -63.17 -6.12 -49.51
N GLU A 5 -62.85 -6.59 -48.29
CA GLU A 5 -61.52 -6.92 -47.73
C GLU A 5 -60.76 -8.02 -48.52
N PRO A 6 -59.48 -8.36 -48.18
CA PRO A 6 -59.29 -9.40 -47.16
C PRO A 6 -58.02 -9.33 -46.28
N PHE A 7 -58.10 -10.17 -45.24
CA PHE A 7 -57.15 -10.60 -44.22
C PHE A 7 -55.84 -11.25 -44.69
N ASP A 8 -54.87 -11.24 -43.75
CA ASP A 8 -53.80 -12.19 -43.42
C ASP A 8 -52.75 -12.63 -44.46
N HIS A 9 -51.48 -12.37 -44.11
CA HIS A 9 -50.47 -13.42 -44.11
C HIS A 9 -49.48 -13.25 -42.94
N ALA A 10 -49.41 -14.31 -42.15
CA ALA A 10 -48.46 -14.55 -41.08
C ALA A 10 -47.00 -14.54 -41.58
N ALA A 11 -46.11 -13.92 -40.81
CA ALA A 11 -44.66 -14.13 -40.90
C ALA A 11 -44.19 -14.91 -39.67
N THR A 12 -43.57 -16.05 -39.94
CA THR A 12 -42.91 -16.99 -39.02
C THR A 12 -41.81 -16.35 -38.16
N PRO A 13 -41.60 -16.78 -36.90
CA PRO A 13 -40.49 -16.30 -36.07
C PRO A 13 -39.22 -17.11 -36.40
N ALA A 14 -38.44 -16.63 -37.36
CA ALA A 14 -37.12 -17.21 -37.68
C ALA A 14 -35.99 -16.18 -37.92
N ASP A 15 -36.25 -14.87 -37.78
CA ASP A 15 -35.29 -13.84 -38.23
C ASP A 15 -34.87 -12.83 -37.15
N LEU A 16 -34.76 -13.24 -35.89
CA LEU A 16 -34.14 -12.42 -34.83
C LEU A 16 -33.16 -13.25 -34.00
N MET A 17 -32.03 -13.59 -34.64
CA MET A 17 -30.78 -14.01 -33.99
C MET A 17 -29.70 -12.97 -34.32
N PRO A 18 -28.94 -12.46 -33.34
CA PRO A 18 -27.80 -11.59 -33.63
C PRO A 18 -26.73 -12.41 -34.35
N GLN A 19 -26.39 -11.98 -35.57
CA GLN A 19 -25.30 -12.60 -36.32
C GLN A 19 -23.97 -12.32 -35.64
N THR A 20 -23.24 -13.40 -35.33
CA THR A 20 -21.82 -13.35 -34.94
C THR A 20 -20.99 -12.70 -36.07
N PRO A 21 -20.19 -11.66 -35.81
CA PRO A 21 -19.36 -11.08 -36.87
C PRO A 21 -18.20 -12.02 -37.20
N ARG A 22 -18.12 -12.38 -38.48
CA ARG A 22 -16.99 -13.10 -39.08
C ARG A 22 -15.75 -12.22 -39.04
N ALA A 23 -14.64 -12.84 -38.64
CA ALA A 23 -13.30 -12.29 -38.80
C ALA A 23 -12.99 -12.05 -40.28
N SER A 24 -12.86 -10.78 -40.69
CA SER A 24 -11.92 -10.29 -41.71
C SER A 24 -12.38 -8.94 -42.25
N GLU A 25 -12.12 -7.84 -41.53
CA GLU A 25 -12.02 -6.52 -42.16
C GLU A 25 -11.13 -5.64 -41.28
N ARG A 26 -9.95 -5.32 -41.81
CA ARG A 26 -8.94 -4.49 -41.14
C ARG A 26 -9.41 -3.03 -41.16
N PHE A 27 -9.67 -2.49 -40.00
CA PHE A 27 -9.72 -1.05 -39.78
C PHE A 27 -8.29 -0.51 -39.81
N THR A 28 -7.90 0.13 -40.92
CA THR A 28 -6.62 0.85 -41.03
C THR A 28 -6.80 2.23 -40.40
N VAL A 29 -6.24 2.42 -39.20
CA VAL A 29 -5.98 3.74 -38.63
C VAL A 29 -4.73 4.29 -39.32
N ASP A 30 -4.87 5.41 -40.02
CA ASP A 30 -3.76 6.13 -40.62
C ASP A 30 -2.98 6.85 -39.50
N TYR A 31 -1.91 6.21 -39.02
CA TYR A 31 -1.01 6.75 -38.01
C TYR A 31 0.23 7.29 -38.72
N ASN A 32 0.43 8.60 -38.68
CA ASN A 32 1.62 9.28 -39.18
C ASN A 32 2.64 9.41 -38.03
N PRO A 33 3.77 8.67 -38.01
CA PRO A 33 4.77 8.79 -36.96
C PRO A 33 5.68 10.00 -37.21
N ASP A 34 5.95 10.77 -36.16
CA ASP A 34 7.05 11.72 -36.11
C ASP A 34 8.40 11.04 -36.46
N PRO A 35 9.33 11.74 -37.15
CA PRO A 35 10.50 11.13 -37.79
C PRO A 35 11.68 10.78 -36.86
N ASP A 36 11.52 10.81 -35.52
CA ASP A 36 12.65 10.71 -34.58
C ASP A 36 12.88 9.33 -33.93
N PHE A 37 12.20 8.27 -34.37
CA PHE A 37 12.44 6.91 -33.85
C PHE A 37 12.56 5.87 -34.96
N ALA A 38 13.64 5.96 -35.74
CA ALA A 38 14.02 4.94 -36.72
C ALA A 38 15.48 4.49 -36.52
N SER A 39 15.78 3.73 -35.46
CA SER A 39 16.96 2.86 -35.42
C SER A 39 16.99 1.83 -34.27
N ILE A 40 15.86 1.29 -33.83
CA ILE A 40 15.85 0.18 -32.84
C ILE A 40 15.15 -1.01 -33.47
N GLY A 41 15.88 -1.71 -34.33
CA GLY A 41 15.43 -2.90 -35.01
C GLY A 41 16.61 -3.65 -35.56
N ASP A 42 17.39 -4.25 -34.66
CA ASP A 42 18.30 -5.37 -34.91
C ASP A 42 18.93 -5.79 -33.58
N LEU A 43 18.22 -6.56 -32.76
CA LEU A 43 18.79 -7.25 -31.60
C LEU A 43 17.95 -8.49 -31.26
N HIS A 44 18.65 -9.63 -31.13
CA HIS A 44 18.23 -10.98 -30.69
C HIS A 44 17.93 -12.04 -31.77
N HIS A 45 18.93 -12.29 -32.62
CA HIS A 45 19.41 -13.66 -32.79
C HIS A 45 20.80 -13.77 -32.14
N GLU A 46 20.84 -14.13 -30.85
CA GLU A 46 22.08 -14.53 -30.18
C GLU A 46 22.40 -15.99 -30.56
N GLU A 47 23.19 -16.10 -31.62
CA GLU A 47 23.99 -17.27 -31.91
C GLU A 47 25.07 -17.40 -30.83
N MET A 48 25.15 -18.57 -30.19
CA MET A 48 26.25 -18.95 -29.30
C MET A 48 27.57 -18.93 -30.09
N ALA A 49 28.26 -17.79 -30.08
CA ALA A 49 29.61 -17.63 -30.58
C ALA A 49 30.52 -17.24 -29.41
N THR A 50 31.19 -18.26 -28.86
CA THR A 50 32.52 -18.22 -28.24
C THR A 50 33.00 -16.89 -27.65
N LEU A 51 33.12 -16.83 -26.31
CA LEU A 51 34.01 -15.90 -25.61
C LEU A 51 35.35 -15.73 -26.36
N PRO A 52 35.78 -14.52 -26.74
CA PRO A 52 37.14 -14.34 -27.22
C PRO A 52 38.06 -14.62 -26.04
N LEU A 53 38.74 -15.78 -26.11
CA LEU A 53 39.94 -16.06 -25.32
C LEU A 53 40.79 -14.80 -25.28
N SER A 54 41.10 -14.36 -24.06
CA SER A 54 42.03 -13.27 -23.75
C SER A 54 43.15 -13.19 -24.78
N SER A 55 43.11 -12.18 -25.64
CA SER A 55 44.27 -11.87 -26.47
C SER A 55 45.46 -11.64 -25.53
N PRO A 56 46.62 -12.29 -25.71
CA PRO A 56 47.77 -12.00 -24.88
C PRO A 56 48.05 -10.50 -24.99
N MET A 57 48.06 -9.79 -23.86
CA MET A 57 48.44 -8.38 -23.81
C MET A 57 49.77 -8.24 -24.55
N LYS A 58 49.76 -7.61 -25.73
CA LYS A 58 51.01 -7.22 -26.39
C LYS A 58 51.64 -6.12 -25.53
N VAL A 59 52.46 -6.53 -24.57
CA VAL A 59 53.24 -5.60 -23.75
C VAL A 59 54.12 -4.79 -24.69
N SER A 60 53.91 -3.47 -24.72
CA SER A 60 54.72 -2.60 -25.57
C SER A 60 56.17 -2.66 -25.10
N VAL A 61 57.12 -2.71 -26.05
CA VAL A 61 58.56 -2.77 -25.74
C VAL A 61 58.97 -1.63 -24.78
N GLN A 62 58.31 -0.47 -24.87
CA GLN A 62 58.53 0.68 -23.98
C GLN A 62 58.13 0.40 -22.52
N LEU A 63 57.02 -0.31 -22.30
CA LEU A 63 56.59 -0.71 -20.95
C LEU A 63 57.58 -1.69 -20.33
N LEU A 64 58.12 -2.59 -21.15
CA LEU A 64 59.11 -3.59 -20.72
C LEU A 64 60.44 -2.93 -20.33
N ILE A 65 60.89 -1.93 -21.10
CA ILE A 65 62.08 -1.13 -20.75
C ILE A 65 61.82 -0.28 -19.51
N ALA A 66 60.62 0.29 -19.34
CA ALA A 66 60.27 1.04 -18.13
C ALA A 66 60.38 0.16 -16.88
N ILE A 67 59.75 -1.02 -16.90
CA ILE A 67 59.82 -2.00 -15.80
C ILE A 67 61.28 -2.40 -15.51
N ALA A 68 62.07 -2.67 -16.56
CA ALA A 68 63.48 -3.01 -16.41
C ALA A 68 64.29 -1.86 -15.78
N SER A 69 64.06 -0.61 -16.19
CA SER A 69 64.75 0.56 -15.63
C SER A 69 64.40 0.82 -14.16
N THR A 70 63.14 0.61 -13.77
CA THR A 70 62.70 0.70 -12.37
C THR A 70 63.33 -0.42 -11.53
N LEU A 71 63.44 -1.63 -12.09
CA LEU A 71 64.11 -2.75 -11.42
C LEU A 71 65.61 -2.50 -11.24
N ILE A 72 66.28 -1.94 -12.25
CA ILE A 72 67.70 -1.55 -12.16
C ILE A 72 67.90 -0.47 -11.09
N THR A 73 66.98 0.49 -11.00
CA THR A 73 67.00 1.53 -9.95
C THR A 73 66.82 0.94 -8.56
N PHE A 74 65.89 -0.02 -8.42
CA PHE A 74 65.65 -0.72 -7.16
C PHE A 74 66.85 -1.56 -6.73
N ILE A 75 67.48 -2.28 -7.66
CA ILE A 75 68.73 -3.01 -7.41
C ILE A 75 69.85 -2.04 -7.03
N GLY A 76 69.93 -0.88 -7.69
CA GLY A 76 70.87 0.18 -7.35
C GLY A 76 70.71 0.70 -5.92
N LEU A 77 69.46 0.88 -5.45
CA LEU A 77 69.14 1.29 -4.07
C LEU A 77 69.53 0.22 -3.04
N VAL A 78 69.30 -1.05 -3.35
CA VAL A 78 69.67 -2.16 -2.44
C VAL A 78 71.19 -2.34 -2.34
N LEU A 79 71.93 -2.10 -3.43
CA LEU A 79 73.38 -2.20 -3.49
C LEU A 79 74.12 -0.89 -3.15
N ASP A 80 73.39 0.16 -2.76
CA ASP A 80 73.87 1.52 -2.48
C ASP A 80 74.82 2.09 -3.56
N SER A 81 74.49 1.81 -4.84
CA SER A 81 75.31 2.22 -5.97
C SER A 81 74.76 3.48 -6.64
N PHE A 82 75.43 4.61 -6.39
CA PHE A 82 75.06 5.92 -6.91
C PHE A 82 74.85 5.94 -8.45
N TRP A 83 75.73 5.28 -9.20
CA TRP A 83 75.67 5.28 -10.67
C TRP A 83 74.47 4.51 -11.22
N LEU A 84 74.16 3.34 -10.63
CA LEU A 84 73.00 2.54 -11.02
C LEU A 84 71.69 3.26 -10.72
N ILE A 85 71.60 3.91 -9.56
CA ILE A 85 70.42 4.69 -9.17
C ILE A 85 70.22 5.88 -10.10
N SER A 86 71.29 6.65 -10.37
CA SER A 86 71.21 7.86 -11.19
C SER A 86 70.83 7.55 -12.64
N PHE A 87 71.52 6.59 -13.28
CA PHE A 87 71.22 6.21 -14.67
C PHE A 87 69.86 5.48 -14.78
N GLY A 88 69.55 4.59 -13.85
CA GLY A 88 68.26 3.90 -13.80
C GLY A 88 67.09 4.87 -13.66
N SER A 89 67.20 5.83 -12.73
CA SER A 89 66.16 6.83 -12.48
C SER A 89 65.98 7.78 -13.67
N LEU A 90 67.07 8.17 -14.34
CA LEU A 90 67.02 9.09 -15.47
C LEU A 90 66.37 8.42 -16.69
N ILE A 91 66.69 7.15 -16.94
CA ILE A 91 66.06 6.35 -17.99
C ILE A 91 64.58 6.10 -17.67
N ALA A 92 64.26 5.72 -16.43
CA ALA A 92 62.88 5.50 -15.99
C ALA A 92 62.04 6.78 -16.14
N LEU A 93 62.56 7.92 -15.69
CA LEU A 93 61.88 9.22 -15.80
C LEU A 93 61.65 9.60 -17.26
N ALA A 94 62.66 9.45 -18.12
CA ALA A 94 62.55 9.79 -19.54
C ALA A 94 61.49 8.93 -20.26
N ILE A 95 61.44 7.64 -19.95
CA ILE A 95 60.45 6.72 -20.54
C ILE A 95 59.06 6.99 -19.99
N SER A 96 58.90 7.21 -18.68
CA SER A 96 57.62 7.56 -18.06
C SER A 96 57.05 8.86 -18.63
N ILE A 97 57.87 9.90 -18.80
CA ILE A 97 57.44 11.14 -19.45
C ILE A 97 57.01 10.87 -20.89
N ARG A 98 57.78 10.09 -21.66
CA ARG A 98 57.47 9.78 -23.06
C ARG A 98 56.17 8.98 -23.20
N LEU A 99 55.87 8.08 -22.27
CA LEU A 99 54.66 7.27 -22.26
C LEU A 99 53.43 8.07 -21.83
N ALA A 100 53.59 9.02 -20.89
CA ALA A 100 52.52 9.89 -20.43
C ALA A 100 52.25 11.10 -21.35
N MET A 101 53.23 11.53 -22.15
CA MET A 101 53.12 12.67 -23.04
C MET A 101 51.96 12.58 -24.06
N PRO A 102 51.70 11.47 -24.77
CA PRO A 102 50.60 11.41 -25.73
C PRO A 102 49.22 11.51 -25.07
N THR A 103 49.02 10.87 -23.91
CA THR A 103 47.76 10.96 -23.17
C THR A 103 47.57 12.35 -22.56
N LEU A 104 48.64 12.94 -22.01
CA LEU A 104 48.61 14.31 -21.51
C LEU A 104 48.31 15.32 -22.62
N ARG A 105 48.88 15.15 -23.82
CA ARG A 105 48.56 15.98 -25.00
C ARG A 105 47.10 15.83 -25.44
N ALA A 106 46.56 14.62 -25.41
CA ALA A 106 45.15 14.39 -25.72
C ALA A 106 44.23 15.15 -24.74
N VAL A 107 44.48 14.99 -23.42
CA VAL A 107 43.72 15.69 -22.37
C VAL A 107 43.86 17.21 -22.50
N VAL A 108 45.07 17.73 -22.76
CA VAL A 108 45.28 19.18 -22.94
C VAL A 108 44.61 19.71 -24.22
N ASN A 109 44.56 18.90 -25.28
CA ASN A 109 43.91 19.26 -26.54
C ASN A 109 42.37 19.19 -26.48
N ASP A 110 41.79 18.52 -25.49
CA ASP A 110 40.34 18.49 -25.25
C ASP A 110 39.87 19.69 -24.38
N LEU A 111 40.78 20.41 -23.72
CA LEU A 111 40.45 21.58 -22.90
C LEU A 111 40.22 22.84 -23.74
N SER A 112 39.34 23.73 -23.25
CA SER A 112 39.04 25.01 -23.90
C SER A 112 40.25 25.97 -23.87
N PRO A 113 40.33 26.96 -24.79
CA PRO A 113 41.46 27.90 -24.85
C PRO A 113 41.73 28.64 -23.52
N GLU A 114 40.69 28.97 -22.77
CA GLU A 114 40.79 29.63 -21.46
C GLU A 114 41.40 28.71 -20.40
N GLN A 115 40.97 27.44 -20.35
CA GLN A 115 41.49 26.45 -19.40
C GLN A 115 42.97 26.12 -19.65
N ARG A 116 43.42 26.09 -20.91
CA ARG A 116 44.84 25.91 -21.26
C ARG A 116 45.71 27.05 -20.74
N SER A 117 45.21 28.28 -20.82
CA SER A 117 45.93 29.45 -20.30
C SER A 117 46.08 29.39 -18.77
N LEU A 118 45.06 28.90 -18.06
CA LEU A 118 45.07 28.75 -16.60
C LEU A 118 46.13 27.72 -16.13
N ILE A 119 46.29 26.63 -16.87
CA ILE A 119 47.29 25.58 -16.57
C ILE A 119 48.72 26.12 -16.62
N VAL A 120 49.01 27.06 -17.54
CA VAL A 120 50.34 27.69 -17.65
C VAL A 120 50.48 28.88 -16.68
N ALA A 121 49.42 29.68 -16.53
CA ALA A 121 49.44 30.88 -15.70
C ALA A 121 49.56 30.55 -14.21
N THR A 122 48.94 29.46 -13.73
CA THR A 122 48.91 29.14 -12.30
C THR A 122 50.30 28.79 -11.74
N PRO A 123 51.08 27.86 -12.33
CA PRO A 123 52.45 27.61 -11.88
C PRO A 123 53.35 28.84 -12.07
N GLY A 124 53.16 29.61 -13.15
CA GLY A 124 53.91 30.84 -13.40
C GLY A 124 53.65 31.92 -12.34
N LEU A 125 52.41 32.08 -11.90
CA LEU A 125 52.03 33.00 -10.83
C LEU A 125 52.60 32.55 -9.49
N ILE A 126 52.52 31.26 -9.17
CA ILE A 126 53.08 30.71 -7.92
C ILE A 126 54.60 30.90 -7.88
N LEU A 127 55.30 30.53 -8.95
CA LEU A 127 56.76 30.70 -9.06
C LEU A 127 57.16 32.18 -9.09
N GLY A 128 56.37 33.03 -9.74
CA GLY A 128 56.58 34.47 -9.79
C GLY A 128 56.43 35.12 -8.41
N VAL A 129 55.37 34.78 -7.67
CA VAL A 129 55.13 35.25 -6.30
C VAL A 129 56.23 34.74 -5.37
N TYR A 130 56.56 33.45 -5.43
CA TYR A 130 57.63 32.87 -4.62
C TYR A 130 59.00 33.51 -4.92
N GLY A 131 59.32 33.72 -6.20
CA GLY A 131 60.54 34.40 -6.64
C GLY A 131 60.61 35.84 -6.17
N LEU A 132 59.52 36.61 -6.32
CA LEU A 132 59.42 37.98 -5.80
C LEU A 132 59.55 38.02 -4.27
N MET A 133 58.93 37.08 -3.57
CA MET A 133 59.03 36.93 -2.12
C MET A 133 60.47 36.64 -1.65
N GLN A 134 61.21 35.79 -2.38
CA GLN A 134 62.62 35.52 -2.12
C GLN A 134 63.51 36.75 -2.37
N VAL A 135 63.35 37.40 -3.52
CA VAL A 135 64.22 38.55 -3.92
C VAL A 135 63.95 39.80 -3.08
N SER A 136 62.70 40.06 -2.72
CA SER A 136 62.32 41.25 -1.93
C SER A 136 62.71 41.16 -0.45
N GLY A 137 63.13 39.98 0.03
CA GLY A 137 63.44 39.74 1.43
C GLY A 137 62.23 39.88 2.37
N ILE A 138 61.02 40.03 1.82
CA ILE A 138 59.76 40.15 2.59
C ILE A 138 59.56 38.92 3.46
N ASN A 139 60.05 37.76 3.03
CA ASN A 139 60.04 36.51 3.80
C ASN A 139 60.60 36.69 5.22
N LEU A 140 61.71 37.42 5.39
CA LEU A 140 62.29 37.64 6.72
C LEU A 140 61.46 38.60 7.56
N ARG A 141 60.87 39.65 6.97
CA ARG A 141 59.97 40.57 7.68
C ARG A 141 58.67 39.91 8.11
N LEU A 142 58.12 39.05 7.26
CA LEU A 142 56.90 38.30 7.55
C LEU A 142 57.13 37.29 8.69
N LEU A 143 58.28 36.61 8.69
CA LEU A 143 58.68 35.72 9.78
C LEU A 143 58.89 36.46 11.10
N GLN A 144 59.51 37.64 11.09
CA GLN A 144 59.68 38.47 12.29
C GLN A 144 58.34 39.00 12.81
N TRP A 145 57.46 39.47 11.91
CA TRP A 145 56.09 39.87 12.27
C TRP A 145 55.31 38.70 12.85
N GLY A 146 55.40 37.52 12.23
CA GLY A 146 54.82 36.29 12.74
C GLY A 146 55.34 35.92 14.13
N ALA A 147 56.62 36.16 14.42
CA ALA A 147 57.20 35.92 15.75
C ALA A 147 56.70 36.90 16.83
N THR A 148 56.19 38.08 16.46
CA THR A 148 55.59 39.05 17.41
C THR A 148 54.14 38.73 17.76
N LEU A 149 53.48 37.85 17.01
CA LEU A 149 52.13 37.40 17.32
C LEU A 149 52.13 36.49 18.55
N ASN A 150 51.19 36.73 19.46
CA ASN A 150 51.00 35.88 20.63
C ASN A 150 50.27 34.59 20.23
N TRP A 151 51.02 33.63 19.69
CA TRP A 151 50.50 32.35 19.23
C TRP A 151 49.69 31.59 20.28
N ASN A 152 49.97 31.80 21.57
CA ASN A 152 49.20 31.21 22.67
C ASN A 152 47.76 31.76 22.73
N ALA A 153 47.57 33.06 22.50
CA ALA A 153 46.24 33.68 22.49
C ALA A 153 45.42 33.26 21.26
N ILE A 154 46.08 33.13 20.10
CA ILE A 154 45.46 32.63 18.86
C ILE A 154 45.06 31.16 19.01
N GLY A 155 45.92 30.33 19.62
CA GLY A 155 45.64 28.93 19.92
C GLY A 155 44.42 28.76 20.85
N ALA A 156 44.36 29.51 21.94
CA ALA A 156 43.22 29.47 22.87
C ALA A 156 41.87 29.85 22.21
N LEU A 157 41.90 30.80 21.26
CA LEU A 157 40.72 31.17 20.48
C LEU A 157 40.32 30.05 19.50
N GLY A 158 41.30 29.36 18.92
CA GLY A 158 41.11 28.14 18.13
C GLY A 158 40.47 27.01 18.94
N ASP A 159 40.93 26.76 20.16
CA ASP A 159 40.37 25.75 21.06
C ASP A 159 38.91 26.06 21.44
N PHE A 160 38.62 27.34 21.75
CA PHE A 160 37.25 27.79 22.02
C PHE A 160 36.32 27.60 20.82
N LEU A 161 36.76 28.02 19.62
CA LEU A 161 35.99 27.83 18.39
C LEU A 161 35.81 26.34 18.07
N GLY A 162 36.83 25.51 18.33
CA GLY A 162 36.76 24.06 18.18
C GLY A 162 35.71 23.43 19.10
N ALA A 163 35.70 23.80 20.39
CA ALA A 163 34.70 23.34 21.35
C ALA A 163 33.28 23.79 20.96
N LEU A 164 33.12 25.04 20.50
CA LEU A 164 31.84 25.54 19.99
C LEU A 164 31.38 24.73 18.76
N GLY A 165 32.31 24.43 17.85
CA GLY A 165 32.06 23.58 16.69
C GLY A 165 31.63 22.17 17.05
N GLN A 166 32.27 21.55 18.06
CA GLN A 166 31.88 20.24 18.57
C GLN A 166 30.46 20.24 19.16
N ILE A 167 30.11 21.28 19.93
CA ILE A 167 28.75 21.44 20.46
C ILE A 167 27.75 21.57 19.32
N PHE A 168 28.06 22.36 18.29
CA PHE A 168 27.18 22.53 17.14
C PHE A 168 27.00 21.23 16.34
N ILE A 169 28.07 20.47 16.12
CA ILE A 169 28.02 19.16 15.47
C ILE A 169 27.18 18.18 16.30
N ALA A 170 27.34 18.17 17.64
CA ALA A 170 26.55 17.32 18.52
C ALA A 170 25.05 17.67 18.46
N ILE A 171 24.70 18.95 18.45
CA ILE A 171 23.31 19.42 18.29
C ILE A 171 22.75 19.01 16.93
N LEU A 172 23.52 19.18 15.86
CA LEU A 172 23.12 18.78 14.51
C LEU A 172 22.90 17.26 14.41
N ALA A 173 23.80 16.46 15.00
CA ALA A 173 23.67 15.01 15.05
C ALA A 173 22.41 14.58 15.80
N LEU A 174 22.11 15.21 16.94
CA LEU A 174 20.88 14.96 17.70
C LEU A 174 19.63 15.31 16.88
N TYR A 175 19.64 16.45 16.19
CA TYR A 175 18.53 16.86 15.32
C TYR A 175 18.30 15.88 14.17
N VAL A 176 19.36 15.45 13.49
CA VAL A 176 19.29 14.47 12.40
C VAL A 176 18.75 13.13 12.92
N ALA A 177 19.26 12.64 14.05
CA ALA A 177 18.79 11.41 14.67
C ALA A 177 17.30 11.48 15.04
N TRP A 178 16.85 12.60 15.62
CA TRP A 178 15.44 12.81 15.94
C TRP A 178 14.56 12.84 14.68
N ARG A 179 15.00 13.52 13.62
CA ARG A 179 14.30 13.55 12.32
C ARG A 179 14.23 12.16 11.69
N GLN A 180 15.31 11.39 11.72
CA GLN A 180 15.34 10.02 11.22
C GLN A 180 14.38 9.11 11.98
N PHE A 181 14.30 9.24 13.31
CA PHE A 181 13.36 8.47 14.13
C PHE A 181 11.91 8.74 13.75
N ILE A 182 11.53 10.02 13.60
CA ILE A 182 10.17 10.40 13.18
C ILE A 182 9.84 9.79 11.81
N ILE A 183 10.74 9.97 10.83
CA ILE A 183 10.57 9.43 9.48
C ILE A 183 10.39 7.90 9.52
N SER A 184 11.24 7.18 10.25
CA SER A 184 11.17 5.71 10.34
C SER A 184 9.85 5.22 10.93
N ARG A 185 9.35 5.89 11.98
CA ARG A 185 8.09 5.54 12.61
C ARG A 185 6.93 5.77 11.64
N ASP A 186 6.91 6.91 10.98
CA ASP A 186 5.85 7.27 10.05
C ASP A 186 5.84 6.32 8.82
N LEU A 187 7.01 5.94 8.30
CA LEU A 187 7.12 4.91 7.25
C LEU A 187 6.57 3.55 7.72
N THR A 188 6.84 3.16 8.96
CA THR A 188 6.37 1.87 9.51
C THR A 188 4.85 1.87 9.62
N THR A 189 4.25 2.97 10.10
CA THR A 189 2.80 3.13 10.15
C THR A 189 2.18 3.10 8.75
N GLN A 190 2.78 3.82 7.79
CA GLN A 190 2.32 3.81 6.39
C GLN A 190 2.41 2.41 5.79
N GLN A 191 3.50 1.69 6.04
CA GLN A 191 3.69 0.33 5.53
C GLN A 191 2.62 -0.63 6.07
N ASN A 192 2.29 -0.56 7.36
CA ASN A 192 1.23 -1.37 7.95
C ASN A 192 -0.13 -1.10 7.29
N LEU A 193 -0.47 0.18 7.07
CA LEU A 193 -1.70 0.58 6.39
C LEU A 193 -1.75 0.09 4.94
N ILE A 194 -0.64 0.23 4.19
CA ILE A 194 -0.55 -0.24 2.79
C ILE A 194 -0.67 -1.76 2.72
N THR A 195 0.06 -2.49 3.56
CA THR A 195 0.00 -3.96 3.61
C THR A 195 -1.42 -4.43 3.94
N GLN A 196 -2.10 -3.76 4.86
CA GLN A 196 -3.48 -4.10 5.18
C GLN A 196 -4.43 -3.83 4.01
N GLN A 197 -4.30 -2.69 3.33
CA GLN A 197 -5.10 -2.39 2.13
C GLN A 197 -4.88 -3.43 1.03
N GLN A 198 -3.63 -3.77 0.72
CA GLN A 198 -3.29 -4.82 -0.25
C GLN A 198 -3.88 -6.17 0.13
N THR A 199 -3.87 -6.52 1.42
CA THR A 199 -4.45 -7.77 1.91
C THR A 199 -5.98 -7.79 1.74
N ILE A 200 -6.64 -6.66 2.02
CA ILE A 200 -8.10 -6.51 1.83
C ILE A 200 -8.46 -6.56 0.33
N ASP A 201 -7.70 -5.88 -0.53
CA ASP A 201 -7.93 -5.86 -1.98
C ASP A 201 -7.73 -7.26 -2.58
N ALA A 202 -6.67 -7.96 -2.18
CA ALA A 202 -6.43 -9.35 -2.57
C ALA A 202 -7.56 -10.28 -2.08
N TYR A 203 -8.09 -10.04 -0.88
CA TYR A 203 -9.27 -10.75 -0.39
C TYR A 203 -10.51 -10.46 -1.24
N PHE A 204 -10.80 -9.21 -1.59
CA PHE A 204 -11.95 -8.87 -2.42
C PHE A 204 -11.86 -9.50 -3.80
N GLN A 205 -10.71 -9.40 -4.46
CA GLN A 205 -10.48 -10.08 -5.73
C GLN A 205 -10.66 -11.59 -5.59
N GLY A 206 -10.04 -12.19 -4.57
CA GLY A 206 -10.11 -13.63 -4.35
C GLY A 206 -11.47 -14.16 -3.92
N ILE A 207 -12.36 -13.33 -3.37
CA ILE A 207 -13.77 -13.69 -3.13
C ILE A 207 -14.57 -13.51 -4.42
N SER A 208 -14.40 -12.40 -5.14
CA SER A 208 -15.07 -12.16 -6.42
C SER A 208 -14.78 -13.25 -7.44
N GLU A 209 -13.54 -13.66 -7.62
CA GLU A 209 -13.15 -14.75 -8.52
C GLU A 209 -13.69 -16.12 -8.08
N LEU A 210 -14.00 -16.27 -6.79
CA LEU A 210 -14.46 -17.54 -6.21
C LEU A 210 -15.98 -17.72 -6.30
N VAL A 211 -16.73 -16.62 -6.22
CA VAL A 211 -18.20 -16.66 -6.12
C VAL A 211 -18.90 -16.09 -7.35
N LEU A 212 -18.16 -15.57 -8.33
CA LEU A 212 -18.69 -15.04 -9.59
C LEU A 212 -18.22 -15.87 -10.77
N ASP A 213 -19.09 -16.04 -11.76
CA ASP A 213 -18.76 -16.63 -13.05
C ASP A 213 -18.14 -15.60 -14.02
N ASP A 214 -17.80 -16.04 -15.24
CA ASP A 214 -17.22 -15.22 -16.30
C ASP A 214 -18.14 -14.06 -16.75
N GLU A 215 -19.44 -14.16 -16.47
CA GLU A 215 -20.46 -13.15 -16.79
C GLU A 215 -20.67 -12.17 -15.63
N GLY A 216 -19.99 -12.38 -14.50
CA GLY A 216 -20.10 -11.56 -13.29
C GLY A 216 -21.34 -11.85 -12.45
N LEU A 217 -21.98 -13.00 -12.64
CA LEU A 217 -23.11 -13.47 -11.86
C LEU A 217 -22.64 -14.37 -10.72
N LEU A 218 -23.32 -14.29 -9.57
CA LEU A 218 -23.09 -15.19 -8.43
C LEU A 218 -23.29 -16.65 -8.84
N GLU A 219 -22.18 -17.37 -8.84
CA GLU A 219 -22.09 -18.81 -8.96
C GLU A 219 -21.30 -19.33 -7.77
N ASP A 220 -22.01 -19.68 -6.69
CA ASP A 220 -21.42 -20.13 -5.45
C ASP A 220 -21.85 -21.57 -5.11
N TRP A 221 -20.97 -22.51 -5.40
CA TRP A 221 -21.16 -23.92 -5.08
C TRP A 221 -20.94 -24.16 -3.58
N PRO A 222 -21.51 -25.23 -2.99
CA PRO A 222 -21.33 -25.53 -1.56
C PRO A 222 -19.86 -25.58 -1.11
N GLN A 223 -18.95 -26.02 -1.98
CA GLN A 223 -17.51 -26.07 -1.67
C GLN A 223 -16.88 -24.67 -1.68
N GLU A 224 -17.24 -23.82 -2.64
CA GLU A 224 -16.74 -22.45 -2.76
C GLU A 224 -17.20 -21.59 -1.58
N ARG A 225 -18.44 -21.77 -1.10
CA ARG A 225 -18.91 -21.12 0.13
C ARG A 225 -18.04 -21.45 1.34
N ILE A 226 -17.69 -22.71 1.53
CA ILE A 226 -16.82 -23.13 2.65
C ILE A 226 -15.44 -22.47 2.52
N ILE A 227 -14.89 -22.39 1.30
CA ILE A 227 -13.61 -21.70 1.05
C ILE A 227 -13.75 -20.19 1.31
N ALA A 228 -14.84 -19.58 0.87
CA ALA A 228 -15.14 -18.16 1.09
C ALA A 228 -15.28 -17.85 2.58
N GLU A 229 -15.97 -18.69 3.35
CA GLU A 229 -16.09 -18.60 4.80
C GLU A 229 -14.73 -18.71 5.48
N ALA A 230 -13.91 -19.70 5.12
CA ALA A 230 -12.57 -19.87 5.68
C ALA A 230 -11.66 -18.66 5.38
N ARG A 231 -11.67 -18.15 4.14
CA ARG A 231 -10.94 -16.93 3.76
C ARG A 231 -11.45 -15.71 4.52
N THR A 232 -12.75 -15.60 4.71
CA THR A 232 -13.38 -14.50 5.45
C THR A 232 -13.00 -14.53 6.93
N ALA A 233 -13.00 -15.72 7.55
CA ALA A 233 -12.53 -15.88 8.92
C ALA A 233 -11.06 -15.47 9.07
N ALA A 234 -10.21 -15.88 8.13
CA ALA A 234 -8.79 -15.54 8.15
C ALA A 234 -8.54 -14.03 8.03
N ILE A 235 -9.23 -13.36 7.09
CA ILE A 235 -9.04 -11.92 6.90
C ILE A 235 -9.59 -11.11 8.08
N LEU A 236 -10.77 -11.46 8.61
CA LEU A 236 -11.37 -10.75 9.74
C LEU A 236 -10.56 -10.92 11.03
N GLY A 237 -9.88 -12.05 11.21
CA GLY A 237 -8.98 -12.27 12.34
C GLY A 237 -7.64 -11.53 12.24
N GLY A 238 -7.21 -11.15 11.02
CA GLY A 238 -5.91 -10.54 10.76
C GLY A 238 -5.90 -9.01 10.59
N ILE A 239 -7.07 -8.36 10.59
CA ILE A 239 -7.21 -6.92 10.34
C ILE A 239 -7.84 -6.19 11.54
N ASP A 240 -7.64 -4.87 11.59
CA ASP A 240 -8.24 -3.99 12.59
C ASP A 240 -9.74 -3.70 12.34
N GLY A 241 -10.35 -2.90 13.22
CA GLY A 241 -11.77 -2.53 13.15
C GLY A 241 -12.15 -1.86 11.82
N ASP A 242 -11.33 -0.93 11.33
CA ASP A 242 -11.54 -0.24 10.06
C ASP A 242 -11.55 -1.21 8.87
N GLY A 243 -10.63 -2.17 8.88
CA GLY A 243 -10.57 -3.25 7.92
C GLY A 243 -11.84 -4.13 7.96
N LYS A 244 -12.25 -4.56 9.16
CA LYS A 244 -13.47 -5.36 9.35
C LYS A 244 -14.71 -4.64 8.81
N ALA A 245 -14.85 -3.35 9.11
CA ALA A 245 -15.98 -2.55 8.62
C ALA A 245 -16.01 -2.42 7.09
N LYS A 246 -14.85 -2.30 6.43
CA LYS A 246 -14.75 -2.33 4.95
C LYS A 246 -15.20 -3.67 4.39
N VAL A 247 -14.68 -4.76 4.95
CA VAL A 247 -15.04 -6.13 4.54
C VAL A 247 -16.54 -6.38 4.71
N LEU A 248 -17.12 -6.03 5.86
CA LEU A 248 -18.55 -6.22 6.12
C LEU A 248 -19.43 -5.42 5.16
N ARG A 249 -19.06 -4.17 4.85
CA ARG A 249 -19.78 -3.37 3.85
C ARG A 249 -19.70 -3.98 2.45
N PHE A 250 -18.52 -4.46 2.04
CA PHE A 250 -18.37 -5.15 0.75
C PHE A 250 -19.25 -6.41 0.70
N LEU A 251 -19.13 -7.30 1.68
CA LEU A 251 -19.88 -8.55 1.71
C LEU A 251 -21.39 -8.33 1.76
N SER A 252 -21.86 -7.32 2.51
CA SER A 252 -23.28 -6.99 2.55
C SER A 252 -23.78 -6.38 1.24
N ARG A 253 -23.05 -5.43 0.63
CA ARG A 253 -23.47 -4.78 -0.62
C ARG A 253 -23.49 -5.75 -1.80
N SER A 254 -22.57 -6.71 -1.81
CA SER A 254 -22.50 -7.78 -2.81
C SER A 254 -23.47 -8.94 -2.52
N LYS A 255 -24.40 -8.77 -1.55
CA LYS A 255 -25.39 -9.79 -1.13
C LYS A 255 -24.78 -11.13 -0.68
N LEU A 256 -23.50 -11.13 -0.31
CA LEU A 256 -22.78 -12.33 0.13
C LEU A 256 -23.14 -12.72 1.57
N LEU A 257 -23.49 -11.73 2.40
CA LEU A 257 -24.04 -11.98 3.73
C LEU A 257 -25.53 -12.29 3.65
N THR A 258 -26.29 -11.80 2.68
CA THR A 258 -27.76 -11.91 2.68
C THR A 258 -28.22 -13.33 2.34
N PRO A 259 -29.25 -13.88 3.01
CA PRO A 259 -29.79 -15.19 2.65
C PRO A 259 -30.55 -15.12 1.32
N LEU A 260 -30.04 -15.83 0.31
CA LEU A 260 -30.58 -15.79 -1.05
C LEU A 260 -31.46 -17.00 -1.34
N ALA A 261 -32.55 -16.77 -2.08
CA ALA A 261 -33.38 -17.81 -2.66
C ALA A 261 -32.56 -18.60 -3.69
N ARG A 262 -32.74 -19.93 -3.72
CA ARG A 262 -31.99 -20.81 -4.60
C ARG A 262 -32.89 -21.73 -5.40
N ASP A 263 -32.46 -22.01 -6.62
CA ASP A 263 -33.09 -23.03 -7.44
C ASP A 263 -32.85 -24.41 -6.82
N GLN A 264 -33.91 -25.20 -6.67
CA GLN A 264 -33.84 -26.50 -5.99
C GLN A 264 -33.03 -27.56 -6.76
N ARG A 265 -32.85 -27.36 -8.08
CA ARG A 265 -32.17 -28.33 -8.96
C ARG A 265 -30.72 -27.97 -9.19
N LEU A 266 -30.43 -26.69 -9.39
CA LEU A 266 -29.09 -26.19 -9.72
C LEU A 266 -28.36 -25.62 -8.49
N GLY A 267 -29.07 -25.29 -7.41
CA GLY A 267 -28.49 -24.69 -6.20
C GLY A 267 -27.97 -23.27 -6.40
N ARG A 268 -28.19 -22.66 -7.58
CA ARG A 268 -27.78 -21.31 -7.92
C ARG A 268 -28.71 -20.26 -7.30
N PRO A 269 -28.20 -19.07 -6.94
CA PRO A 269 -29.03 -17.94 -6.53
C PRO A 269 -30.05 -17.58 -7.62
N ILE A 270 -31.29 -17.32 -7.21
CA ILE A 270 -32.37 -16.90 -8.11
C ILE A 270 -32.33 -15.39 -8.27
N LEU A 271 -32.54 -14.90 -9.50
CA LEU A 271 -32.68 -13.47 -9.77
C LEU A 271 -34.08 -12.96 -9.40
N ASP A 272 -34.16 -11.73 -8.89
CA ASP A 272 -35.42 -11.09 -8.47
C ASP A 272 -36.24 -10.47 -9.62
N GLY A 273 -35.72 -10.55 -10.86
CA GLY A 273 -36.33 -9.96 -12.05
C GLY A 273 -36.07 -8.47 -12.24
N SER A 274 -35.40 -7.81 -11.30
CA SER A 274 -34.97 -6.41 -11.37
C SER A 274 -33.45 -6.24 -11.62
N GLY A 275 -32.76 -7.37 -11.85
CA GLY A 275 -31.30 -7.42 -12.01
C GLY A 275 -30.54 -7.68 -10.71
N GLY A 276 -31.25 -7.94 -9.60
CA GLY A 276 -30.66 -8.37 -8.33
C GLY A 276 -30.92 -9.84 -8.02
N TYR A 277 -30.54 -10.25 -6.82
CA TYR A 277 -30.81 -11.59 -6.29
C TYR A 277 -32.05 -11.59 -5.40
N ALA A 278 -32.91 -12.57 -5.59
CA ALA A 278 -34.08 -12.78 -4.75
C ALA A 278 -33.63 -13.19 -3.34
N GLU A 279 -34.01 -12.40 -2.35
CA GLU A 279 -33.77 -12.71 -0.94
C GLU A 279 -34.80 -13.71 -0.43
N ASP A 280 -34.36 -14.72 0.32
CA ASP A 280 -35.24 -15.62 1.06
C ASP A 280 -34.77 -15.67 2.52
N ARG A 281 -35.44 -14.92 3.39
CA ARG A 281 -35.07 -14.83 4.81
C ARG A 281 -35.43 -16.09 5.62
N LEU A 282 -36.27 -16.97 5.08
CA LEU A 282 -36.78 -18.14 5.78
C LEU A 282 -35.96 -19.38 5.43
N ASN A 283 -35.76 -19.63 4.14
CA ASN A 283 -35.06 -20.83 3.64
C ASN A 283 -33.83 -20.50 2.78
N GLY A 284 -33.52 -19.23 2.59
CA GLY A 284 -32.38 -18.82 1.79
C GLY A 284 -31.06 -19.15 2.46
N VAL A 285 -30.03 -19.27 1.64
CA VAL A 285 -28.68 -19.66 2.06
C VAL A 285 -27.74 -18.50 1.78
N ARG A 286 -27.00 -18.08 2.81
CA ARG A 286 -25.95 -17.06 2.68
C ARG A 286 -24.79 -17.62 1.85
N VAL A 287 -24.13 -16.76 1.09
CA VAL A 287 -22.89 -17.16 0.40
C VAL A 287 -21.76 -17.32 1.43
N ILE A 288 -21.72 -16.41 2.41
CA ILE A 288 -20.73 -16.44 3.49
C ILE A 288 -21.46 -16.32 4.83
N ASP A 289 -21.43 -17.38 5.64
CA ASP A 289 -21.87 -17.33 7.03
C ASP A 289 -20.72 -16.89 7.96
N ILE A 290 -20.81 -15.67 8.49
CA ILE A 290 -19.84 -15.11 9.44
C ILE A 290 -20.26 -15.30 10.91
N GLY A 291 -21.21 -16.20 11.17
CA GLY A 291 -21.97 -16.35 12.40
C GLY A 291 -21.22 -16.05 13.69
N VAL A 292 -20.03 -16.62 13.94
CA VAL A 292 -19.26 -16.42 15.19
C VAL A 292 -18.00 -15.56 15.03
N MET A 293 -17.69 -15.11 13.82
CA MET A 293 -16.40 -14.47 13.49
C MET A 293 -16.23 -13.09 14.13
N LEU A 294 -17.33 -12.46 14.55
CA LEU A 294 -17.36 -11.11 15.12
C LEU A 294 -17.62 -11.08 16.63
N ALA A 295 -17.67 -12.23 17.30
CA ALA A 295 -17.78 -12.27 18.76
C ALA A 295 -16.54 -11.62 19.40
N ALA A 296 -16.77 -10.71 20.35
CA ALA A 296 -15.74 -9.89 20.98
C ALA A 296 -14.87 -9.06 20.02
N ALA A 297 -15.32 -8.82 18.79
CA ALA A 297 -14.60 -7.99 17.85
C ALA A 297 -14.73 -6.50 18.22
N ASP A 298 -13.62 -5.78 18.11
CA ASP A 298 -13.62 -4.32 18.10
C ASP A 298 -13.82 -3.82 16.67
N ILE A 299 -14.94 -3.11 16.47
CA ILE A 299 -15.32 -2.41 15.23
C ILE A 299 -15.83 -1.01 15.60
N SER A 300 -15.39 -0.45 16.73
CA SER A 300 -15.86 0.84 17.24
C SER A 300 -15.59 2.01 16.28
N GLY A 301 -16.41 3.05 16.33
CA GLY A 301 -16.27 4.30 15.58
C GLY A 301 -16.44 4.18 14.05
N ASN A 302 -16.88 3.03 13.54
CA ASN A 302 -16.85 2.74 12.12
C ASN A 302 -18.20 2.92 11.40
N ASP A 303 -18.12 3.12 10.08
CA ASP A 303 -19.29 3.17 9.18
C ASP A 303 -19.80 1.76 8.86
N LEU A 304 -20.94 1.40 9.45
CA LEU A 304 -21.65 0.14 9.23
C LEU A 304 -23.05 0.37 8.63
N ARG A 305 -23.26 1.54 7.99
CA ARG A 305 -24.55 1.89 7.42
C ARG A 305 -24.95 0.90 6.34
N TRP A 306 -26.22 0.50 6.37
CA TRP A 306 -26.82 -0.44 5.41
C TRP A 306 -26.24 -1.86 5.42
N VAL A 307 -25.38 -2.19 6.38
CA VAL A 307 -24.82 -3.53 6.49
C VAL A 307 -25.88 -4.51 6.98
N ASP A 308 -25.95 -5.67 6.35
CA ASP A 308 -26.72 -6.83 6.80
C ASP A 308 -25.90 -7.61 7.81
N LEU A 309 -26.22 -7.43 9.09
CA LEU A 309 -25.64 -8.18 10.21
C LEU A 309 -26.66 -9.16 10.82
N SER A 310 -27.72 -9.48 10.08
CA SER A 310 -28.82 -10.30 10.58
C SER A 310 -28.33 -11.70 10.95
N GLY A 311 -28.80 -12.23 12.07
CA GLY A 311 -28.49 -13.59 12.51
C GLY A 311 -27.08 -13.81 13.07
N ILE A 312 -26.19 -12.81 13.04
CA ILE A 312 -24.80 -12.91 13.47
C ILE A 312 -24.67 -12.94 15.01
N ASN A 313 -23.62 -13.57 15.52
CA ASN A 313 -23.19 -13.49 16.91
C ASN A 313 -22.21 -12.32 17.09
N LEU A 314 -22.67 -11.29 17.80
CA LEU A 314 -21.92 -10.11 18.21
C LEU A 314 -21.79 -10.03 19.73
N ILE A 315 -21.79 -11.19 20.42
CA ILE A 315 -21.60 -11.24 21.87
C ILE A 315 -20.30 -10.51 22.22
N ARG A 316 -20.39 -9.56 23.15
CA ARG A 316 -19.27 -8.75 23.63
C ARG A 316 -18.53 -7.95 22.56
N ALA A 317 -19.11 -7.79 21.37
CA ALA A 317 -18.52 -6.96 20.33
C ALA A 317 -18.59 -5.48 20.75
N ASP A 318 -17.56 -4.72 20.39
CA ASP A 318 -17.53 -3.27 20.55
C ASP A 318 -17.99 -2.61 19.23
N LEU A 319 -19.18 -2.04 19.27
CA LEU A 319 -19.84 -1.25 18.23
C LEU A 319 -20.07 0.19 18.72
N SER A 320 -19.34 0.62 19.75
CA SER A 320 -19.46 1.97 20.30
C SER A 320 -19.14 3.01 19.23
N GLN A 321 -19.87 4.13 19.23
CA GLN A 321 -19.73 5.23 18.26
C GLN A 321 -19.89 4.85 16.77
N CYS A 322 -20.38 3.65 16.45
CA CYS A 322 -20.59 3.24 15.05
C CYS A 322 -21.77 3.96 14.38
N GLU A 323 -21.67 4.18 13.07
CA GLU A 323 -22.82 4.58 12.25
C GLU A 323 -23.60 3.32 11.83
N LEU A 324 -24.66 2.97 12.57
CA LEU A 324 -25.51 1.79 12.30
C LEU A 324 -26.79 2.15 11.52
N VAL A 325 -26.74 3.23 10.74
CA VAL A 325 -27.90 3.76 10.02
C VAL A 325 -28.42 2.71 9.03
N ARG A 326 -29.68 2.31 9.21
CA ARG A 326 -30.36 1.29 8.38
C ARG A 326 -29.62 -0.07 8.32
N THR A 327 -28.76 -0.36 9.30
CA THR A 327 -28.15 -1.68 9.50
C THR A 327 -29.19 -2.69 9.93
N ASP A 328 -29.11 -3.91 9.43
CA ASP A 328 -29.99 -5.01 9.85
C ASP A 328 -29.32 -5.81 10.97
N LEU A 329 -29.85 -5.73 12.19
CA LEU A 329 -29.45 -6.50 13.38
C LEU A 329 -30.53 -7.51 13.78
N THR A 330 -31.46 -7.86 12.88
CA THR A 330 -32.51 -8.84 13.19
C THR A 330 -31.92 -10.19 13.50
N ARG A 331 -32.45 -10.88 14.50
CA ARG A 331 -31.93 -12.19 14.95
C ARG A 331 -30.43 -12.18 15.33
N THR A 332 -29.80 -11.03 15.49
CA THR A 332 -28.41 -10.93 15.95
C THR A 332 -28.34 -11.21 17.45
N VAL A 333 -27.23 -11.79 17.93
CA VAL A 333 -26.99 -11.98 19.36
C VAL A 333 -26.05 -10.88 19.84
N LEU A 334 -26.58 -9.92 20.60
CA LEU A 334 -25.88 -8.73 21.09
C LEU A 334 -25.59 -8.81 22.59
N CYS A 335 -25.45 -10.02 23.15
CA CYS A 335 -25.28 -10.15 24.59
C CYS A 335 -23.97 -9.48 25.04
N ASP A 336 -24.06 -8.60 26.02
CA ASP A 336 -22.94 -7.80 26.54
C ASP A 336 -22.18 -6.99 25.47
N ALA A 337 -22.80 -6.69 24.32
CA ALA A 337 -22.21 -5.83 23.29
C ALA A 337 -22.24 -4.35 23.69
N ASP A 338 -21.27 -3.56 23.24
CA ASP A 338 -21.24 -2.12 23.48
C ASP A 338 -21.73 -1.37 22.22
N LEU A 339 -22.89 -0.69 22.31
CA LEU A 339 -23.42 0.22 21.28
C LEU A 339 -23.49 1.66 21.82
N SER A 340 -22.66 2.00 22.82
CA SER A 340 -22.64 3.33 23.41
C SER A 340 -22.27 4.40 22.38
N GLY A 341 -23.05 5.48 22.32
CA GLY A 341 -22.87 6.55 21.35
C GLY A 341 -23.14 6.19 19.89
N ALA A 342 -23.52 4.95 19.58
CA ALA A 342 -23.79 4.52 18.22
C ALA A 342 -25.04 5.22 17.64
N ASP A 343 -25.04 5.41 16.34
CA ASP A 343 -26.15 6.02 15.61
C ASP A 343 -27.10 4.97 15.07
N LEU A 344 -28.28 4.88 15.69
CA LEU A 344 -29.24 3.79 15.45
C LEU A 344 -30.37 4.16 14.47
N MET A 345 -30.20 5.23 13.68
CA MET A 345 -31.25 5.71 12.79
C MET A 345 -31.71 4.61 11.82
N GLY A 346 -32.92 4.12 12.03
CA GLY A 346 -33.51 3.08 11.17
C GLY A 346 -32.83 1.72 11.25
N THR A 347 -31.95 1.47 12.22
CA THR A 347 -31.40 0.15 12.52
C THR A 347 -32.54 -0.84 12.80
N ARG A 348 -32.52 -2.00 12.17
CA ARG A 348 -33.59 -2.98 12.34
C ARG A 348 -33.18 -4.01 13.38
N PHE A 349 -33.87 -4.04 14.52
CA PHE A 349 -33.65 -5.08 15.55
C PHE A 349 -34.62 -6.25 15.42
N PHE A 350 -35.76 -6.07 14.76
CA PHE A 350 -36.83 -7.06 14.60
C PHE A 350 -37.64 -6.78 13.33
N HIS A 351 -38.46 -7.75 12.91
CA HIS A 351 -39.49 -7.58 11.88
C HIS A 351 -40.88 -7.62 12.51
N GLY A 352 -41.88 -7.15 11.76
CA GLY A 352 -43.26 -7.11 12.21
C GLY A 352 -43.57 -6.01 13.24
N PRO A 353 -44.77 -6.02 13.82
CA PRO A 353 -45.19 -5.06 14.84
C PRO A 353 -44.39 -5.22 16.15
N PRO A 354 -44.02 -4.12 16.85
CA PRO A 354 -43.25 -4.18 18.09
C PRO A 354 -43.98 -4.89 19.24
N GLU A 355 -45.32 -4.98 19.21
CA GLU A 355 -46.13 -5.60 20.26
C GLU A 355 -46.02 -7.13 20.28
N THR A 356 -45.85 -7.71 19.09
CA THR A 356 -45.78 -9.15 18.82
C THR A 356 -44.36 -9.63 18.55
N ALA A 357 -43.45 -8.73 18.18
CA ALA A 357 -42.05 -9.08 17.94
C ALA A 357 -41.38 -9.68 19.17
N THR A 358 -40.73 -10.84 18.99
CA THR A 358 -39.98 -11.53 20.04
C THR A 358 -38.54 -11.83 19.60
N PRO A 359 -37.58 -11.90 20.54
CA PRO A 359 -36.21 -12.32 20.23
C PRO A 359 -36.18 -13.71 19.59
N ARG A 360 -35.18 -13.94 18.75
CA ARG A 360 -34.91 -15.29 18.25
C ARG A 360 -34.73 -16.27 19.40
N THR A 361 -35.13 -17.52 19.15
CA THR A 361 -34.75 -18.66 19.98
C THR A 361 -33.85 -19.58 19.17
N ARG A 362 -33.39 -20.68 19.79
CA ARG A 362 -32.53 -21.66 19.11
C ARG A 362 -33.30 -22.54 18.13
N ASN A 363 -34.54 -22.88 18.45
CA ASN A 363 -35.29 -23.92 17.75
C ASN A 363 -36.50 -23.39 16.97
N ASP A 364 -36.94 -22.16 17.25
CA ASP A 364 -38.14 -21.62 16.60
C ASP A 364 -37.80 -20.86 15.31
N THR A 365 -38.63 -21.10 14.32
CA THR A 365 -38.56 -20.49 12.99
C THR A 365 -39.12 -19.05 13.05
N PRO A 366 -38.46 -18.05 12.43
CA PRO A 366 -38.96 -16.68 12.42
C PRO A 366 -40.27 -16.55 11.64
N ASN A 367 -41.23 -15.83 12.22
CA ASN A 367 -42.44 -15.40 11.54
C ASN A 367 -42.33 -13.91 11.19
N TYR A 368 -42.09 -13.59 9.92
CA TYR A 368 -41.91 -12.21 9.46
C TYR A 368 -43.21 -11.42 9.30
N GLU A 369 -44.37 -12.08 9.34
CA GLU A 369 -45.68 -11.42 9.34
C GLU A 369 -46.03 -10.92 10.75
N THR A 370 -45.90 -11.79 11.75
CA THR A 370 -46.21 -11.46 13.16
C THR A 370 -45.01 -10.82 13.89
N GLY A 371 -43.78 -11.03 13.42
CA GLY A 371 -42.56 -10.59 14.09
C GLY A 371 -42.03 -11.56 15.14
N GLU A 372 -42.73 -12.66 15.42
CA GLU A 372 -42.28 -13.66 16.39
C GLU A 372 -40.96 -14.30 15.96
N PHE A 373 -40.03 -14.39 16.91
CA PHE A 373 -38.68 -14.93 16.75
C PHE A 373 -37.81 -14.20 15.73
N THR A 374 -38.20 -13.01 15.26
CA THR A 374 -37.41 -12.23 14.29
C THR A 374 -36.42 -11.27 14.94
N GLY A 375 -36.57 -11.04 16.25
CA GLY A 375 -35.84 -10.01 16.93
C GLY A 375 -34.45 -10.40 17.43
N ALA A 376 -33.62 -9.39 17.68
CA ALA A 376 -32.28 -9.52 18.25
C ALA A 376 -32.32 -9.94 19.73
N VAL A 377 -31.31 -10.67 20.18
CA VAL A 377 -31.11 -10.94 21.61
C VAL A 377 -30.26 -9.81 22.19
N VAL A 378 -30.83 -9.02 23.12
CA VAL A 378 -30.29 -7.72 23.57
C VAL A 378 -29.99 -7.68 25.07
N GLU A 379 -29.44 -8.76 25.62
CA GLU A 379 -29.17 -8.89 27.05
C GLU A 379 -27.80 -8.30 27.45
N GLY A 380 -27.75 -7.40 28.42
CA GLY A 380 -26.48 -6.86 28.92
C GLY A 380 -25.79 -5.87 27.99
N MET A 381 -26.39 -5.58 26.83
CA MET A 381 -25.93 -4.58 25.88
C MET A 381 -25.89 -3.17 26.49
N ASP A 382 -24.87 -2.38 26.16
CA ASP A 382 -24.79 -0.96 26.52
C ASP A 382 -25.31 -0.08 25.37
N LEU A 383 -26.16 0.89 25.70
CA LEU A 383 -26.74 1.87 24.77
C LEU A 383 -26.54 3.31 25.26
N SER A 384 -25.63 3.51 26.22
CA SER A 384 -25.37 4.82 26.82
C SER A 384 -25.04 5.83 25.74
N ASN A 385 -25.77 6.95 25.71
CA ASN A 385 -25.62 8.01 24.70
C ASN A 385 -25.89 7.59 23.25
N ALA A 386 -26.51 6.44 22.99
CA ALA A 386 -26.91 6.06 21.63
C ALA A 386 -27.84 7.13 21.02
N GLN A 387 -27.67 7.37 19.73
CA GLN A 387 -28.30 8.48 19.03
C GLN A 387 -29.42 8.00 18.11
N ARG A 388 -30.42 8.86 17.89
CA ARG A 388 -31.50 8.67 16.90
C ARG A 388 -32.27 7.34 17.04
N LEU A 389 -32.40 6.86 18.28
CA LEU A 389 -33.24 5.72 18.64
C LEU A 389 -34.72 6.08 18.44
N SER A 390 -35.43 5.31 17.62
CA SER A 390 -36.87 5.45 17.40
C SER A 390 -37.67 4.89 18.59
N GLU A 391 -38.91 5.33 18.71
CA GLU A 391 -39.82 4.84 19.75
C GLU A 391 -40.11 3.33 19.61
N THR A 392 -40.19 2.82 18.38
CA THR A 392 -40.39 1.39 18.11
C THR A 392 -39.17 0.55 18.50
N GLN A 393 -37.96 1.04 18.22
CA GLN A 393 -36.72 0.40 18.68
C GLN A 393 -36.64 0.42 20.21
N ARG A 394 -36.92 1.57 20.83
CA ARG A 394 -36.95 1.73 22.29
C ARG A 394 -37.93 0.75 22.94
N CYS A 395 -39.15 0.63 22.40
CA CYS A 395 -40.16 -0.29 22.91
C CYS A 395 -39.66 -1.74 22.90
N TYR A 396 -39.12 -2.21 21.78
CA TYR A 396 -38.58 -3.56 21.66
C TYR A 396 -37.42 -3.81 22.63
N LEU A 397 -36.43 -2.89 22.63
CA LEU A 397 -35.24 -2.99 23.48
C LEU A 397 -35.62 -3.00 24.96
N CYS A 398 -36.50 -2.10 25.40
CA CYS A 398 -36.97 -2.08 26.78
C CYS A 398 -37.74 -3.36 27.15
N THR A 399 -38.56 -3.89 26.23
CA THR A 399 -39.38 -5.08 26.48
C THR A 399 -38.55 -6.33 26.69
N TRP A 400 -37.48 -6.49 25.90
CA TRP A 400 -36.71 -7.74 25.78
C TRP A 400 -35.27 -7.65 26.30
N SER A 401 -34.93 -6.60 27.04
CA SER A 401 -33.63 -6.47 27.69
C SER A 401 -33.71 -6.57 29.20
N GLY A 402 -32.59 -6.98 29.80
CA GLY A 402 -32.46 -7.09 31.24
C GLY A 402 -32.25 -5.74 31.94
N SER A 403 -32.25 -5.74 33.26
CA SER A 403 -32.09 -4.55 34.10
C SER A 403 -30.87 -3.66 33.75
N LYS A 404 -29.74 -4.27 33.39
CA LYS A 404 -28.51 -3.56 32.98
C LYS A 404 -28.73 -2.70 31.73
N THR A 405 -29.19 -3.29 30.63
CA THR A 405 -29.45 -2.60 29.37
C THR A 405 -30.58 -1.58 29.52
N ARG A 406 -31.63 -1.89 30.30
CA ARG A 406 -32.71 -0.94 30.59
C ARG A 406 -32.24 0.36 31.27
N ALA A 407 -31.11 0.33 31.98
CA ALA A 407 -30.54 1.51 32.62
C ALA A 407 -29.77 2.42 31.64
N THR A 408 -29.32 1.89 30.50
CA THR A 408 -28.49 2.60 29.52
C THR A 408 -29.29 3.11 28.32
N ILE A 409 -30.49 2.58 28.07
CA ILE A 409 -31.38 2.99 26.97
C ILE A 409 -31.75 4.49 27.05
N PRO A 410 -31.43 5.29 26.01
CA PRO A 410 -31.86 6.68 25.90
C PRO A 410 -33.39 6.80 25.92
N GLY A 411 -33.92 7.75 26.70
CA GLY A 411 -35.37 7.89 26.93
C GLY A 411 -35.93 6.94 28.00
N GLY A 412 -35.13 6.00 28.51
CA GLY A 412 -35.50 5.10 29.60
C GLY A 412 -36.61 4.09 29.25
N CYS A 413 -36.95 3.23 30.22
CA CYS A 413 -37.90 2.13 30.04
C CYS A 413 -39.03 2.11 31.09
N ARG A 414 -39.33 3.22 31.76
CA ARG A 414 -40.25 3.23 32.91
C ARG A 414 -41.67 2.78 32.55
N ASP A 415 -42.15 3.15 31.37
CA ASP A 415 -43.52 2.88 30.93
C ASP A 415 -43.66 1.58 30.13
N ILE A 416 -42.56 0.83 29.94
CA ILE A 416 -42.51 -0.35 29.07
C ILE A 416 -42.28 -1.60 29.93
N PRO A 417 -43.14 -2.63 29.85
CA PRO A 417 -43.03 -3.84 30.67
C PRO A 417 -41.73 -4.59 30.38
N ASN A 418 -41.13 -5.22 31.40
CA ASN A 418 -40.01 -6.15 31.20
C ASN A 418 -40.59 -7.56 30.98
N ARG A 419 -40.47 -8.11 29.76
CA ARG A 419 -40.90 -9.48 29.45
C ARG A 419 -39.78 -10.51 29.59
N LEU A 420 -38.52 -10.09 29.75
CA LEU A 420 -37.39 -10.98 29.97
C LEU A 420 -37.35 -11.53 31.42
N GLY A 421 -37.94 -10.80 32.37
CA GLY A 421 -38.15 -11.25 33.74
C GLY A 421 -36.89 -11.31 34.62
N ARG A 422 -35.75 -10.79 34.15
CA ARG A 422 -34.47 -10.68 34.89
C ARG A 422 -33.74 -9.37 34.60
#